data_AF-A0A7Y0AUX6-F1
#
_entry.id   AF-A0A7Y0AUX6-F1
#
_cell.length_a   1.000
_cell.length_b   1.000
_cell.length_c   1.000
_cell.angle_alpha   90.00
_cell.angle_beta   90.00
_cell.angle_gamma   90.00
#
_symmetry.space_group_name_H-M   'P 1'
#
loop_
_entity.id
_entity.type
_entity.pdbx_description
1 polymer ?
#
loop_
_entity_poly.entity_id
_entity_poly.type
_entity_poly.pdbx_seq_one_letter_code
_entity_poly.pdbx_strand_id
1 'polypeptide(L)'
;MILVEGETDRYFFRALLQERHLSLEQEISVLHVGGKGQLQKWRSLFTSFGLRVYAIADFDYIVNLHYRESKSTKLKTTAQISEFKRSNPDWEQHLINLRKDRIFILSEGNLEIYLGTEKDLSHVIEFCQNRLTSFLSDETSSRSSEVKSIIDTIATE
;
A
#
# COMPACT_ATOMS: atom_id res chain seq x y z
N MET A 1 -11.09 -8.87 -1.60
CA MET A 1 -9.70 -9.23 -1.99
C MET A 1 -8.83 -7.99 -2.06
N ILE A 2 -7.52 -8.11 -1.84
CA ILE A 2 -6.54 -7.02 -1.89
C ILE A 2 -5.53 -7.27 -3.01
N LEU A 3 -5.34 -6.31 -3.89
CA LEU A 3 -4.31 -6.35 -4.93
C LEU A 3 -3.11 -5.46 -4.53
N VAL A 4 -1.90 -5.95 -4.75
CA VAL A 4 -0.65 -5.25 -4.42
C VAL A 4 0.36 -5.35 -5.56
N GLU A 5 1.29 -4.39 -5.64
CA GLU A 5 2.23 -4.28 -6.77
C GLU A 5 3.38 -5.29 -6.73
N GLY A 6 3.85 -5.66 -5.52
CA GLY A 6 5.03 -6.48 -5.32
C GLY A 6 4.83 -7.65 -4.36
N GLU A 7 5.84 -8.52 -4.34
CA GLU A 7 5.85 -9.71 -3.49
C GLU A 7 6.10 -9.37 -2.00
N THR A 8 6.93 -8.35 -1.74
CA THR A 8 7.16 -7.80 -0.40
C THR A 8 5.86 -7.27 0.19
N ASP A 9 5.10 -6.51 -0.59
CA ASP A 9 3.77 -6.02 -0.21
C ASP A 9 2.81 -7.17 0.10
N ARG A 10 2.78 -8.18 -0.77
CA ARG A 10 1.89 -9.33 -0.60
C ARG A 10 2.14 -10.04 0.72
N TYR A 11 3.41 -10.29 1.03
CA TYR A 11 3.79 -10.94 2.29
C TYR A 11 3.41 -10.06 3.50
N PHE A 12 3.78 -8.77 3.46
CA PHE A 12 3.53 -7.86 4.56
C PHE A 12 2.03 -7.68 4.85
N PHE A 13 1.22 -7.37 3.85
CA PHE A 13 -0.22 -7.15 4.05
C PHE A 13 -0.96 -8.42 4.45
N ARG A 14 -0.46 -9.60 4.04
CA ARG A 14 -0.97 -10.87 4.54
C ARG A 14 -0.64 -11.06 6.03
N ALA A 15 0.61 -10.84 6.43
CA ALA A 15 1.00 -10.94 7.84
C ALA A 15 0.25 -9.92 8.71
N LEU A 16 0.07 -8.70 8.21
CA LEU A 16 -0.69 -7.64 8.86
C LEU A 16 -2.17 -8.02 9.07
N LEU A 17 -2.79 -8.63 8.06
CA LEU A 17 -4.16 -9.11 8.17
C LEU A 17 -4.27 -10.25 9.19
N GLN A 18 -3.32 -11.19 9.20
CA GLN A 18 -3.29 -12.29 10.17
C GLN A 18 -3.16 -11.79 11.61
N GLU A 19 -2.28 -10.82 11.86
CA GLU A 19 -2.04 -10.25 13.19
C GLU A 19 -3.28 -9.51 13.73
N ARG A 20 -4.04 -8.84 12.86
CA ARG A 20 -5.11 -7.92 13.27
C ARG A 20 -6.51 -8.50 13.13
N HIS A 21 -6.73 -9.34 12.13
CA HIS A 21 -8.03 -9.84 11.70
C HIS A 21 -7.94 -11.33 11.32
N LEU A 22 -7.45 -12.17 12.24
CA LEU A 22 -7.20 -13.60 12.03
C LEU A 22 -8.39 -14.35 11.39
N SER A 23 -9.63 -14.01 11.78
CA SER A 23 -10.83 -14.63 11.22
C SER A 23 -11.03 -14.36 9.72
N LEU A 24 -10.51 -13.23 9.21
CA LEU A 24 -10.68 -12.81 7.82
C LEU A 24 -9.55 -13.30 6.90
N GLU A 25 -8.53 -13.99 7.41
CA GLU A 25 -7.41 -14.47 6.59
C GLU A 25 -7.91 -15.37 5.44
N GLN A 26 -8.89 -16.22 5.72
CA GLN A 26 -9.46 -17.13 4.71
C GLN A 26 -10.45 -16.43 3.76
N GLU A 27 -10.98 -15.28 4.16
CA GLU A 27 -11.99 -14.52 3.39
C GLU A 27 -11.35 -13.48 2.46
N ILE A 28 -10.23 -12.90 2.86
CA ILE A 28 -9.56 -11.82 2.13
C ILE A 28 -8.25 -12.33 1.52
N SER A 29 -8.30 -12.70 0.23
CA SER A 29 -7.08 -13.02 -0.52
C SER A 29 -6.25 -11.76 -0.82
N VAL A 30 -4.94 -11.83 -0.56
CA VAL A 30 -3.94 -10.82 -0.96
C VAL A 30 -3.16 -11.32 -2.18
N LEU A 31 -3.27 -10.62 -3.31
CA LEU A 31 -2.69 -11.01 -4.58
C LEU A 31 -1.68 -9.98 -5.08
N HIS A 32 -0.47 -10.45 -5.40
CA HIS A 32 0.49 -9.68 -6.18
C HIS A 32 0.09 -9.76 -7.67
N VAL A 33 -0.04 -8.60 -8.31
CA VAL A 33 -0.58 -8.49 -9.69
C VAL A 33 0.43 -8.05 -10.76
N GLY A 34 1.72 -7.98 -10.42
CA GLY A 34 2.81 -7.76 -11.36
C GLY A 34 2.99 -6.30 -11.78
N GLY A 35 3.51 -5.46 -10.88
CA GLY A 35 4.07 -4.14 -11.22
C GLY A 35 3.10 -3.08 -11.77
N LYS A 36 3.66 -1.89 -11.99
CA LYS A 36 2.94 -0.65 -12.32
C LYS A 36 2.24 -0.75 -13.67
N GLY A 37 0.92 -0.56 -13.66
CA GLY A 37 0.05 -0.62 -14.84
C GLY A 37 -0.76 -1.92 -14.98
N GLN A 38 -0.47 -2.96 -14.19
CA GLN A 38 -1.32 -4.16 -14.13
C GLN A 38 -2.42 -4.05 -13.08
N LEU A 39 -2.18 -3.27 -12.01
CA LEU A 39 -3.13 -3.07 -10.92
C LEU A 39 -4.53 -2.67 -11.39
N GLN A 40 -4.62 -1.68 -12.28
CA GLN A 40 -5.91 -1.23 -12.84
C GLN A 40 -6.58 -2.30 -13.71
N LYS A 41 -5.79 -3.06 -14.49
CA LYS A 41 -6.30 -4.11 -15.37
C LYS A 41 -6.92 -5.25 -14.57
N TRP A 42 -6.18 -5.78 -13.59
CA TRP A 42 -6.66 -6.84 -12.71
C TRP A 42 -7.84 -6.39 -11.85
N ARG A 43 -7.79 -5.15 -11.33
CA ARG A 43 -8.93 -4.58 -10.60
C ARG A 43 -10.19 -4.54 -11.47
N SER A 44 -10.07 -4.07 -12.70
CA SER A 44 -11.20 -4.01 -13.65
C SER A 44 -11.74 -5.42 -13.97
N LEU A 45 -10.86 -6.38 -14.20
CA LEU A 45 -11.22 -7.77 -14.47
C LEU A 45 -11.94 -8.43 -13.28
N PHE A 46 -11.39 -8.35 -12.08
CA PHE A 46 -12.03 -8.97 -10.91
C PHE A 46 -13.34 -8.27 -10.52
N THR A 47 -13.40 -6.95 -10.68
CA THR A 47 -14.64 -6.19 -10.45
C THR A 47 -15.72 -6.57 -11.46
N SER A 48 -15.36 -6.88 -12.73
CA SER A 48 -16.34 -7.32 -13.73
C SER A 48 -16.94 -8.70 -13.42
N PHE A 49 -16.27 -9.52 -12.62
CA PHE A 49 -16.83 -10.76 -12.04
C PHE A 49 -17.66 -10.52 -10.77
N GLY A 50 -17.90 -9.27 -10.39
CA GLY A 50 -18.67 -8.91 -9.19
C GLY A 50 -17.88 -9.04 -7.87
N LEU A 51 -16.57 -9.27 -7.93
CA LEU A 51 -15.74 -9.34 -6.73
C LEU A 51 -15.54 -7.95 -6.13
N ARG A 52 -15.51 -7.89 -4.79
CA ARG A 52 -15.08 -6.68 -4.08
C ARG A 52 -13.55 -6.63 -4.04
N VAL A 53 -13.00 -5.67 -4.78
CA VAL A 53 -11.55 -5.50 -4.98
C VAL A 53 -11.05 -4.22 -4.34
N TYR A 54 -10.07 -4.37 -3.46
CA TYR A 54 -9.25 -3.30 -2.92
C TYR A 54 -7.87 -3.34 -3.55
N ALA A 55 -7.20 -2.20 -3.61
CA ALA A 55 -5.82 -2.13 -4.06
C ALA A 55 -4.98 -1.33 -3.06
N ILE A 56 -3.73 -1.75 -2.84
CA ILE A 56 -2.75 -1.00 -2.06
C ILE A 56 -1.51 -0.80 -2.94
N ALA A 57 -1.06 0.45 -3.07
CA ALA A 57 0.08 0.80 -3.91
C ALA A 57 0.99 1.85 -3.27
N ASP A 58 2.23 1.93 -3.76
CA ASP A 58 3.22 2.91 -3.34
C ASP A 58 2.82 4.34 -3.76
N PHE A 59 3.41 5.34 -3.11
CA PHE A 59 3.18 6.76 -3.44
C PHE A 59 3.41 7.10 -4.91
N ASP A 60 4.38 6.48 -5.57
CA ASP A 60 4.68 6.80 -6.97
C ASP A 60 3.62 6.26 -7.96
N TYR A 61 2.64 5.46 -7.50
CA TYR A 61 1.45 5.14 -8.28
C TYR A 61 0.68 6.40 -8.67
N ILE A 62 0.49 7.34 -7.74
CA ILE A 62 -0.22 8.59 -8.03
C ILE A 62 0.58 9.52 -8.94
N VAL A 63 1.90 9.51 -8.80
CA VAL A 63 2.82 10.24 -9.69
C VAL A 63 2.62 9.76 -11.13
N ASN A 64 2.59 8.44 -11.31
CA ASN A 64 2.39 7.84 -12.63
C ASN A 64 1.00 8.10 -13.21
N LEU A 65 -0.03 8.16 -12.36
CA LEU A 65 -1.41 8.32 -12.80
C LEU A 65 -1.74 9.78 -13.17
N HIS A 66 -1.34 10.73 -12.33
CA HIS A 66 -1.79 12.12 -12.41
C HIS A 66 -0.72 13.10 -12.91
N TYR A 67 0.56 12.81 -12.70
CA TYR A 67 1.64 13.74 -12.97
C TYR A 67 2.45 13.31 -14.20
N ARG A 68 1.88 13.53 -15.39
CA ARG A 68 2.44 13.08 -16.68
C ARG A 68 3.88 13.54 -16.92
N GLU A 69 4.23 14.75 -16.50
CA GLU A 69 5.59 15.30 -16.64
C GLU A 69 6.59 14.67 -15.66
N SER A 70 6.09 13.99 -14.62
CA SER A 70 6.88 13.31 -13.58
C SER A 70 6.77 11.78 -13.64
N LYS A 71 6.19 11.20 -14.71
CA LYS A 71 5.96 9.75 -14.89
C LYS A 71 7.20 8.84 -14.78
N SER A 72 8.40 9.41 -14.78
CA SER A 72 9.66 8.68 -14.64
C SER A 72 10.40 8.97 -13.33
N THR A 73 9.83 9.84 -12.48
CA THR A 73 10.46 10.25 -11.22
C THR A 73 10.29 9.15 -10.19
N LYS A 74 11.36 8.36 -9.98
CA LYS A 74 11.39 7.37 -8.90
C LYS A 74 11.62 8.10 -7.58
N LEU A 75 10.56 8.28 -6.81
CA LEU A 75 10.60 8.82 -5.46
C LEU A 75 11.01 7.70 -4.50
N LYS A 76 12.32 7.57 -4.25
CA LYS A 76 12.90 6.47 -3.46
C LYS A 76 13.26 6.86 -2.03
N THR A 77 13.27 8.16 -1.72
CA THR A 77 13.66 8.68 -0.41
C THR A 77 12.61 9.62 0.15
N THR A 78 12.54 9.71 1.47
CA THR A 78 11.65 10.65 2.16
C THR A 78 11.86 12.08 1.71
N ALA A 79 13.12 12.49 1.47
CA ALA A 79 13.43 13.84 0.98
C ALA A 79 12.83 14.12 -0.41
N GLN A 80 12.93 13.15 -1.32
CA GLN A 80 12.33 13.28 -2.66
C GLN A 80 10.80 13.38 -2.58
N ILE A 81 10.18 12.60 -1.69
CA ILE A 81 8.72 12.60 -1.49
C ILE A 81 8.27 13.93 -0.90
N SER A 82 8.95 14.45 0.13
CA SER A 82 8.64 15.74 0.74
C SER A 82 8.76 16.89 -0.27
N GLU A 83 9.80 16.87 -1.10
CA GLU A 83 9.99 17.88 -2.14
C GLU A 83 8.90 17.81 -3.22
N PHE A 84 8.52 16.59 -3.62
CA PHE A 84 7.42 16.38 -4.55
C PHE A 84 6.11 16.91 -3.99
N LYS A 85 5.77 16.58 -2.73
CA LYS A 85 4.56 17.05 -2.05
C LYS A 85 4.51 18.56 -1.94
N ARG A 86 5.65 19.21 -1.66
CA ARG A 86 5.78 20.67 -1.60
C ARG A 86 5.51 21.33 -2.96
N SER A 87 5.95 20.69 -4.04
CA SER A 87 5.79 21.22 -5.40
C SER A 87 4.41 20.91 -6.01
N ASN A 88 3.67 19.94 -5.45
CA ASN A 88 2.40 19.45 -5.98
C ASN A 88 1.33 19.38 -4.88
N PRO A 89 0.80 20.51 -4.38
CA PRO A 89 -0.07 20.55 -3.20
C PRO A 89 -1.41 19.80 -3.36
N ASP A 90 -1.77 19.39 -4.58
CA ASP A 90 -2.95 18.61 -4.90
C ASP A 90 -2.80 17.10 -4.66
N TRP A 91 -1.60 16.62 -4.29
CA TRP A 91 -1.30 15.19 -4.10
C TRP A 91 -2.29 14.50 -3.15
N GLU A 92 -2.61 15.15 -2.02
CA GLU A 92 -3.50 14.60 -1.00
C GLU A 92 -4.94 14.44 -1.52
N GLN A 93 -5.39 15.36 -2.38
CA GLN A 93 -6.71 15.27 -2.99
C GLN A 93 -6.83 14.05 -3.92
N HIS A 94 -5.76 13.68 -4.63
CA HIS A 94 -5.72 12.47 -5.44
C HIS A 94 -5.83 11.20 -4.57
N LEU A 95 -5.16 11.16 -3.41
CA LEU A 95 -5.28 10.05 -2.46
C LEU A 95 -6.72 9.88 -1.97
N ILE A 96 -7.38 10.98 -1.59
CA ILE A 96 -8.78 10.97 -1.14
C ILE A 96 -9.69 10.45 -2.25
N ASN A 97 -9.47 10.85 -3.50
CA ASN A 97 -10.26 10.40 -4.63
C ASN A 97 -10.06 8.90 -4.92
N LEU A 98 -8.81 8.43 -4.90
CA LEU A 98 -8.50 7.01 -5.08
C LEU A 98 -9.07 6.13 -3.97
N ARG A 99 -9.12 6.63 -2.73
CA ARG A 99 -9.73 5.90 -1.61
C ARG A 99 -11.23 5.66 -1.83
N LYS A 100 -11.97 6.60 -2.42
CA LYS A 100 -13.38 6.40 -2.81
C LYS A 100 -13.55 5.25 -3.81
N ASP A 101 -12.52 5.03 -4.62
CA ASP A 101 -12.42 3.92 -5.55
C ASP A 101 -11.77 2.67 -4.92
N ARG A 102 -11.66 2.57 -3.59
CA ARG A 102 -11.03 1.42 -2.91
C ARG A 102 -9.55 1.20 -3.30
N ILE A 103 -8.87 2.24 -3.77
CA ILE A 103 -7.43 2.26 -4.00
C ILE A 103 -6.78 3.04 -2.85
N PHE A 104 -6.00 2.35 -2.03
CA PHE A 104 -5.22 2.94 -0.96
C PHE A 104 -3.79 3.14 -1.42
N ILE A 105 -3.21 4.30 -1.09
CA ILE A 105 -1.86 4.66 -1.46
C ILE A 105 -1.06 4.87 -0.17
N LEU A 106 0.11 4.27 -0.09
CA LEU A 106 1.07 4.53 0.98
C LEU A 106 1.61 5.95 0.81
N SER A 107 1.14 6.88 1.65
CA SER A 107 1.43 8.31 1.50
C SER A 107 2.90 8.69 1.73
N GLU A 108 3.68 7.88 2.44
CA GLU A 108 5.10 8.13 2.76
C GLU A 108 6.09 7.44 1.83
N GLY A 109 5.63 6.78 0.76
CA GLY A 109 6.51 6.18 -0.25
C GLY A 109 6.15 4.74 -0.56
N ASN A 110 7.17 3.91 -0.65
CA ASN A 110 7.04 2.46 -0.80
C ASN A 110 7.06 1.77 0.57
N LEU A 111 6.65 0.51 0.60
CA LEU A 111 6.64 -0.30 1.82
C LEU A 111 8.00 -0.32 2.53
N GLU A 112 9.10 -0.42 1.80
CA GLU A 112 10.44 -0.46 2.40
C GLU A 112 10.75 0.80 3.25
N ILE A 113 10.27 1.98 2.85
CA ILE A 113 10.37 3.19 3.67
C ILE A 113 9.59 3.02 4.97
N TYR A 114 8.41 2.40 4.94
CA TYR A 114 7.57 2.18 6.13
C TYR A 114 8.27 1.29 7.14
N LEU A 115 8.87 0.20 6.65
CA LEU A 115 9.50 -0.82 7.49
C LEU A 115 10.93 -0.44 7.90
N GLY A 116 11.55 0.53 7.21
CA GLY A 116 12.96 0.88 7.41
C GLY A 116 13.90 -0.27 6.98
N THR A 117 13.50 -1.03 5.96
CA THR A 117 14.23 -2.21 5.47
C THR A 117 14.72 -2.01 4.04
N GLU A 118 15.65 -2.86 3.59
CA GLU A 118 16.00 -2.92 2.18
C GLU A 118 14.91 -3.63 1.35
N LYS A 119 14.99 -3.45 0.02
CA LYS A 119 14.07 -4.09 -0.94
C LYS A 119 14.42 -5.56 -1.16
N ASP A 120 14.12 -6.37 -0.16
CA ASP A 120 14.27 -7.82 -0.19
C ASP A 120 13.20 -8.50 0.66
N LEU A 121 12.68 -9.62 0.17
CA LEU A 121 11.62 -10.36 0.87
C LEU A 121 12.08 -10.87 2.24
N SER A 122 13.34 -11.25 2.40
CA SER A 122 13.88 -11.78 3.66
C SER A 122 13.82 -10.74 4.77
N HIS A 123 14.15 -9.48 4.47
CA HIS A 123 14.04 -8.39 5.45
C HIS A 123 12.60 -8.12 5.85
N VAL A 124 11.65 -8.24 4.91
CA VAL A 124 10.21 -8.11 5.21
C VAL A 124 9.72 -9.27 6.07
N ILE A 125 10.16 -10.50 5.81
CA ILE A 125 9.86 -11.67 6.63
C ILE A 125 10.39 -11.46 8.05
N GLU A 126 11.66 -11.06 8.19
CA GLU A 126 12.29 -10.79 9.48
C GLU A 126 11.55 -9.69 10.25
N PHE A 127 11.20 -8.60 9.56
CA PHE A 127 10.39 -7.53 10.14
C PHE A 127 9.05 -8.07 10.65
N CYS A 128 8.35 -8.85 9.83
CA CYS A 128 7.05 -9.38 10.19
C CYS A 128 7.12 -10.31 11.42
N GLN A 129 8.17 -11.12 11.53
CA GLN A 129 8.35 -12.06 12.64
C GLN A 129 8.75 -11.38 13.95
N ASN A 130 9.56 -10.31 13.88
CA ASN A 130 10.23 -9.77 15.06
C ASN A 130 9.72 -8.37 15.48
N ARG A 131 9.08 -7.64 14.56
CA ARG A 131 8.77 -6.20 14.74
C ARG A 131 7.35 -5.80 14.35
N LEU A 132 6.55 -6.69 13.76
CA LEU A 132 5.20 -6.34 13.33
C LEU A 132 4.32 -5.86 14.48
N THR A 133 4.23 -6.63 15.57
CA THR A 133 3.38 -6.29 16.71
C THR A 133 3.80 -4.98 17.38
N SER A 134 5.11 -4.74 17.53
CA SER A 134 5.63 -3.50 18.10
C SER A 134 5.41 -2.31 17.17
N PHE A 135 5.61 -2.48 15.86
CA PHE A 135 5.28 -1.49 14.86
C PHE A 135 3.80 -1.12 14.90
N LEU A 136 2.89 -2.09 15.00
CA LEU A 136 1.45 -1.83 15.07
C LEU A 136 1.01 -1.19 16.38
N SER A 137 1.73 -1.45 17.47
CA SER A 137 1.45 -0.83 18.78
C SER A 137 1.99 0.60 18.90
N ASP A 138 2.78 1.07 17.93
CA ASP A 138 3.31 2.42 17.91
C ASP A 138 2.25 3.42 17.40
N GLU A 139 1.59 4.11 18.33
CA GLU A 139 0.61 5.17 18.05
C GLU A 139 1.26 6.51 17.66
N THR A 140 2.58 6.64 17.73
CA THR A 140 3.31 7.86 17.33
C THR A 140 3.74 7.82 15.86
N SER A 141 3.78 6.63 15.27
CA SER A 141 4.16 6.42 13.89
C SER A 141 2.98 6.64 12.95
N SER A 142 3.08 7.67 12.10
CA SER A 142 2.14 7.93 11.00
C SER A 142 2.05 6.73 10.05
N ARG A 143 3.20 6.09 9.78
CA ARG A 143 3.30 4.88 8.94
C ARG A 143 2.49 3.72 9.48
N SER A 144 2.63 3.45 10.79
CA SER A 144 1.88 2.40 11.48
C SER A 144 0.39 2.72 11.47
N SER A 145 0.04 3.95 11.85
CA SER A 145 -1.34 4.43 11.89
C SER A 145 -2.04 4.33 10.53
N GLU A 146 -1.34 4.65 9.45
CA GLU A 146 -1.87 4.58 8.09
C GLU A 146 -2.14 3.13 7.66
N VAL A 147 -1.17 2.21 7.76
CA VAL A 147 -1.39 0.82 7.34
C VAL A 147 -2.43 0.12 8.21
N LYS A 148 -2.50 0.46 9.51
CA LYS A 148 -3.57 0.05 10.43
C LYS A 148 -4.94 0.49 9.91
N SER A 149 -5.08 1.78 9.59
CA SER A 149 -6.34 2.34 9.08
C SER A 149 -6.77 1.71 7.76
N ILE A 150 -5.83 1.48 6.84
CA ILE A 150 -6.11 0.83 5.55
C ILE A 150 -6.68 -0.56 5.77
N ILE A 151 -6.00 -1.40 6.56
CA ILE A 151 -6.44 -2.78 6.79
C ILE A 151 -7.75 -2.84 7.57
N ASP A 152 -7.95 -1.98 8.56
CA ASP A 152 -9.22 -1.94 9.30
C ASP A 152 -10.40 -1.51 8.42
N THR A 153 -10.17 -0.54 7.52
CA THR A 153 -11.18 -0.14 6.53
C THR A 153 -11.54 -1.32 5.62
N ILE A 154 -10.53 -2.03 5.10
CA ILE A 154 -10.75 -3.19 4.21
C ILE A 154 -11.45 -4.34 4.94
N ALA A 155 -11.16 -4.55 6.22
CA ALA A 155 -11.75 -5.60 7.03
C ALA A 155 -13.22 -5.34 7.43
N THR A 156 -13.65 -4.08 7.41
CA THR A 156 -14.99 -3.67 7.87
C THR A 156 -15.97 -3.38 6.74
N GLU A 157 -15.49 -3.08 5.53
CA GLU A 157 -16.30 -2.76 4.34
C GLU A 157 -16.70 -3.98 3.51
#